data_AF-K3WJJ0-F1
#
_entry.id   AF-K3WJJ0-F1
#
_cell.length_a   1.000
_cell.length_b   1.000
_cell.length_c   1.000
_cell.angle_alpha   90.00
_cell.angle_beta   90.00
_cell.angle_gamma   90.00
#
_symmetry.space_group_name_H-M   'P 1'
#
loop_
_entity.id
_entity.type
_entity.pdbx_description
1 polymer ?
#
loop_
_entity_poly.entity_id
_entity_poly.type
_entity_poly.pdbx_seq_one_letter_code
_entity_poly.pdbx_strand_id
1 'polypeptide(L)' 'MLVLNPNERWTAPQLLEHTWITGANVNTAQLTGALIELRKFTARRKFKAA' A
#
# COMPACT_ATOMS: atom_id res chain seq x y z
N MET A 1 1.33 7.07 6.75
CA MET A 1 2.08 5.85 7.20
C MET A 1 3.59 6.01 7.06
N LEU A 2 4.10 6.41 5.89
CA LEU A 2 5.54 6.65 5.68
C LEU A 2 5.90 8.09 6.09
N VAL A 3 5.96 8.34 7.40
CA VAL A 3 6.43 9.61 7.99
C VAL A 3 7.80 9.37 8.61
N LEU A 4 8.75 10.30 8.37
CA LEU A 4 10.14 10.20 8.86
C LEU A 4 10.19 10.22 10.38
N ASN A 5 9.52 11.22 10.98
CA ASN A 5 9.37 11.29 12.43
C ASN A 5 8.37 10.20 12.90
N PRO A 6 8.78 9.24 13.74
CA PRO A 6 7.90 8.20 14.22
C PRO A 6 6.76 8.73 15.10
N ASN A 7 6.96 9.86 15.81
CA ASN A 7 5.96 10.44 16.69
C ASN A 7 4.80 11.10 15.93
N GLU A 8 5.02 11.44 14.66
CA GLU A 8 3.99 12.00 13.77
C GLU A 8 3.30 10.90 12.94
N ARG A 9 3.79 9.67 13.02
CA ARG A 9 3.21 8.54 12.30
C ARG A 9 1.98 8.04 13.04
N TRP A 10 0.88 7.90 12.30
CA TRP A 10 -0.33 7.32 12.85
C TRP A 10 -0.11 5.87 13.31
N THR A 11 -0.73 5.57 14.44
CA THR A 11 -0.80 4.23 15.03
C THR A 11 -1.78 3.34 14.26
N ALA A 12 -1.71 2.03 14.48
CA ALA A 12 -2.60 1.09 13.82
C ALA A 12 -4.10 1.36 14.13
N PRO A 13 -4.52 1.60 15.40
CA PRO A 13 -5.92 1.94 15.69
C PRO A 13 -6.40 3.19 14.97
N GLN A 14 -5.59 4.25 14.92
CA GLN A 14 -5.93 5.50 14.21
C GLN A 14 -6.12 5.29 12.71
N LEU A 15 -5.35 4.38 12.09
CA LEU A 15 -5.48 4.08 10.67
C LEU A 15 -6.76 3.33 10.34
N LEU A 16 -7.28 2.50 11.26
CA LEU A 16 -8.54 1.78 11.04
C LEU A 16 -9.74 2.71 10.90
N GLU A 17 -9.65 3.94 11.39
CA GLU A 17 -10.68 4.96 11.27
C GLU A 17 -10.56 5.77 9.96
N HIS A 18 -9.45 5.64 9.22
CA HIS A 18 -9.22 6.42 8.02
C HIS A 18 -10.15 6.01 6.87
N THR A 19 -10.70 6.99 6.14
CA THR A 19 -11.72 6.80 5.09
C THR A 19 -11.28 5.89 3.93
N TRP A 20 -9.99 5.89 3.60
CA TRP A 20 -9.43 4.99 2.59
C TRP A 20 -9.34 3.53 3.08
N ILE A 21 -9.19 3.32 4.39
CA ILE A 21 -9.08 1.99 5.00
C ILE A 21 -10.47 1.43 5.32
N THR A 22 -11.40 2.27 5.78
CA THR A 22 -12.81 1.89 6.02
C THR A 22 -13.61 1.65 4.75
N GLY A 23 -13.05 1.92 3.57
CA GLY A 23 -13.70 1.67 2.29
C GLY A 23 -14.70 2.74 1.86
N ALA A 24 -14.92 3.78 2.68
CA ALA A 24 -15.86 4.86 2.37
C ALA A 24 -15.42 5.72 1.17
N ASN A 25 -14.12 5.75 0.85
CA ASN A 25 -13.56 6.53 -0.25
C ASN A 25 -12.46 5.76 -0.99
N VAL A 26 -12.84 4.66 -1.64
CA VAL A 26 -11.93 3.82 -2.44
C VAL A 26 -12.42 3.76 -3.88
N ASN A 27 -11.49 4.00 -4.81
CA ASN A 27 -11.76 3.93 -6.24
C ASN A 27 -11.89 2.46 -6.69
N THR A 28 -12.94 2.15 -7.45
CA THR A 28 -13.22 0.81 -8.00
C THR A 28 -12.69 0.61 -9.42
N ALA A 29 -12.06 1.62 -10.01
CA ALA A 29 -11.47 1.54 -11.33
C ALA A 29 -10.35 0.48 -11.40
N GLN A 30 -10.29 -0.24 -12.51
CA GLN A 30 -9.28 -1.26 -12.74
C GLN A 30 -7.87 -0.64 -12.89
N LEU A 31 -6.93 -1.06 -12.04
CA LEU A 31 -5.55 -0.56 -12.04
C LEU A 31 -4.62 -1.45 -12.89
N THR A 32 -4.85 -1.51 -14.21
CA THR A 32 -4.08 -2.38 -15.12
C THR A 32 -2.56 -2.11 -15.07
N GLY A 33 -2.15 -0.84 -15.00
CA GLY A 33 -0.74 -0.47 -14.87
C GLY A 33 -0.09 -0.99 -13.58
N ALA A 34 -0.82 -0.92 -12.46
CA ALA A 34 -0.33 -1.42 -11.18
C ALA A 34 -0.12 -2.95 -11.20
N LEU A 35 -1.01 -3.70 -11.87
CA LEU A 35 -0.87 -5.14 -12.03
C LEU A 35 0.39 -5.52 -12.84
N ILE A 36 0.73 -4.75 -13.88
CA ILE A 36 1.93 -4.99 -14.69
C ILE A 36 3.19 -4.78 -13.84
N GLU A 37 3.27 -3.68 -13.09
CA GLU A 37 4.42 -3.40 -12.24
C GLU A 37 4.55 -4.39 -11.07
N LEU A 38 3.42 -4.85 -10.50
CA LEU A 38 3.42 -5.86 -9.45
C LEU A 38 4.03 -7.20 -9.92
N ARG A 39 3.78 -7.59 -11.17
CA ARG A 39 4.42 -8.77 -11.78
C ARG A 39 5.94 -8.62 -11.86
N LYS A 40 6.43 -7.46 -12.34
CA LYS A 40 7.87 -7.17 -12.42
C LYS A 40 8.52 -7.14 -11.03
N PHE A 41 7.88 -6.51 -10.06
CA PHE A 41 8.36 -6.47 -8.67
C PHE A 41 8.49 -7.88 -8.08
N THR A 42 7.47 -8.71 -8.27
CA THR A 42 7.48 -10.09 -7.76
C THR A 42 8.58 -10.93 -8.40
N ALA A 43 8.78 -10.80 -9.71
CA ALA A 43 9.86 -11.49 -10.44
C ALA A 43 11.25 -11.09 -9.89
N ARG A 44 11.51 -9.78 -9.77
CA ARG A 44 12.78 -9.27 -9.20
C ARG A 44 12.99 -9.74 -7.75
N ARG A 45 11.94 -9.71 -6.92
CA ARG A 45 12.02 -10.14 -5.52
C ARG A 45 12.40 -11.62 -5.41
N LYS A 46 11.75 -12.49 -6.19
CA LYS A 46 12.05 -13.94 -6.20
C LYS A 46 13.47 -14.20 -6.67
N PHE A 47 13.94 -13.47 -7.68
CA PHE A 47 15.32 -13.59 -8.16
C PHE A 47 16.36 -13.13 -7.13
N LYS A 48 16.12 -12.04 -6.40
CA LYS A 48 17.06 -11.52 -5.40
C LYS A 48 17.13 -12.37 -4.11
N ALA A 49 16.05 -13.10 -3.81
CA ALA A 49 15.96 -13.91 -2.59
C ALA A 49 16.46 -15.35 -2.77
N ALA A 50 16.73 -15.77 -4.01
CA ALA A 50 17.34 -17.05 -4.36
C ALA A 50 18.87 -16.89 -4.45
#